data_AF-A0A8S2W8T9-F1
#
_entry.id   AF-A0A8S2W8T9-F1
#
_cell.length_a   1.000
_cell.length_b   1.000
_cell.length_c   1.000
_cell.angle_alpha   90.00
_cell.angle_beta   90.00
_cell.angle_gamma   90.00
#
_symmetry.space_group_name_H-M   'P 1'
#
loop_
_entity.id
_entity.type
_entity.pdbx_description
1 polymer ?
#
loop_
_entity_poly.entity_id
_entity_poly.type
_entity_poly.pdbx_seq_one_letter_code
_entity_poly.pdbx_strand_id
1 'polypeptide(L)'
;MPELITVCWADGKPYQAIYGTQGEMEIFNPIEPRVYSTMDALLREVKSRFPSNFIHLGMDEVYDKCWLSNPTIRQWMTDHSINSSVGLHTFYADRILNITRNIDVTPIVWQDVWDEKVELPPGTIIQVWKDSSDQDVFGSWAAYLNQAANEGYNVILSSPWYINYISYGKYDTNASVMNLEFFKYYEVEPLRGFTGSDAAKKRILGGEACLWGEFVDGTNILARLWPKASAVAERLWSAASVNKSEDAQFRLDVHRCRLLRRGIPAQPILNGYCGNYEVVFVLICVTVLTSGDIEFLAVRLPLKGQPSPPNAVWPHPQQMTVSDDLLYIRPHGLKIDSNIRSCDIIAKAIQRYEPIFFPPKFAMNSPPPNANNILQSLTLNVPGNSQCEQYIQQNSNESYTLNISRQIATVEATTVWGLLRGLETFSQLIYIDQQNYVRSL
;
A
#
# COMPACT_ATOMS: atom_id res chain seq x y z
N MET A 1 -29.71 8.25 10.28
CA MET A 1 -30.46 7.59 11.36
C MET A 1 -29.93 8.11 12.70
N PRO A 2 -30.22 9.38 13.07
CA PRO A 2 -29.72 9.99 14.31
C PRO A 2 -30.11 9.24 15.58
N GLU A 3 -31.22 8.50 15.52
CA GLU A 3 -31.76 7.71 16.62
C GLU A 3 -30.88 6.51 17.02
N LEU A 4 -29.90 6.13 16.20
CA LEU A 4 -28.96 5.05 16.49
C LEU A 4 -27.74 5.54 17.29
N ILE A 5 -27.50 6.85 17.31
CA ILE A 5 -26.36 7.49 17.96
C ILE A 5 -26.67 7.75 19.43
N THR A 6 -25.66 7.58 20.27
CA THR A 6 -25.75 7.91 21.70
C THR A 6 -25.94 9.41 21.87
N VAL A 7 -26.94 9.78 22.67
CA VAL A 7 -27.03 11.15 23.19
C VAL A 7 -26.08 11.28 24.38
N CYS A 8 -24.99 12.05 24.22
CA CYS A 8 -24.09 12.38 25.32
C CYS A 8 -24.75 13.36 26.30
N TRP A 9 -24.22 13.48 27.51
CA TRP A 9 -24.73 14.39 28.55
C TRP A 9 -23.61 15.25 29.11
N ALA A 10 -23.90 16.54 29.32
CA ALA A 10 -23.03 17.49 29.99
C ALA A 10 -23.87 18.35 30.94
N ASP A 11 -23.37 18.60 32.15
CA ASP A 11 -24.04 19.42 33.17
C ASP A 11 -25.51 19.03 33.42
N GLY A 12 -25.78 17.73 33.43
CA GLY A 12 -27.12 17.17 33.69
C GLY A 12 -28.12 17.35 32.54
N LYS A 13 -27.67 17.71 31.35
CA LYS A 13 -28.52 17.87 30.16
C LYS A 13 -27.97 17.09 28.96
N PRO A 14 -28.84 16.68 28.02
CA PRO A 14 -28.41 16.18 26.72
C PRO A 14 -27.47 17.18 26.03
N TYR A 15 -26.32 16.68 25.60
CA TYR A 15 -25.33 17.41 24.84
C TYR A 15 -25.29 16.86 23.41
N GLN A 16 -25.42 17.75 22.44
CA GLN A 16 -25.28 17.41 21.03
C GLN A 16 -23.86 17.74 20.59
N ALA A 17 -23.17 16.76 20.03
CA ALA A 17 -21.84 16.95 19.46
C ALA A 17 -21.87 18.03 18.38
N ILE A 18 -20.83 18.86 18.36
CA ILE A 18 -20.61 19.86 17.34
C ILE A 18 -20.08 19.17 16.09
N TYR A 19 -20.94 19.09 15.08
CA TYR A 19 -20.64 18.47 13.81
C TYR A 19 -19.36 19.07 13.19
N GLY A 20 -18.45 18.21 12.76
CA GLY A 20 -17.18 18.58 12.14
C GLY A 20 -16.03 18.89 13.11
N THR A 21 -16.27 18.96 14.42
CA THR A 21 -15.21 19.19 15.42
C THR A 21 -15.20 18.22 16.58
N GLN A 22 -16.25 17.41 16.74
CA GLN A 22 -16.41 16.43 17.82
C GLN A 22 -16.92 15.09 17.30
N GLY A 23 -16.36 14.64 16.16
CA GLY A 23 -16.78 13.39 15.52
C GLY A 23 -16.58 12.16 16.41
N GLU A 24 -15.61 12.20 17.31
CA GLU A 24 -15.36 11.15 18.31
C GLU A 24 -16.55 10.90 19.24
N MET A 25 -17.45 11.87 19.41
CA MET A 25 -18.65 11.74 20.24
C MET A 25 -19.82 11.06 19.51
N GLU A 26 -19.75 10.88 18.19
CA GLU A 26 -20.81 10.31 17.36
C GLU A 26 -20.80 8.77 17.37
N ILE A 27 -20.92 8.18 18.56
CA ILE A 27 -20.86 6.73 18.78
C ILE A 27 -22.24 6.08 18.85
N PHE A 28 -22.39 4.87 18.31
CA PHE A 28 -23.65 4.11 18.41
C PHE A 28 -24.08 3.88 19.87
N ASN A 29 -25.38 3.80 20.09
CA ASN A 29 -25.95 3.44 21.39
C ASN A 29 -25.96 1.90 21.56
N PRO A 30 -25.12 1.33 22.46
CA PRO A 30 -25.01 -0.13 22.61
C PRO A 30 -26.31 -0.78 23.09
N ILE A 31 -27.16 -0.04 23.81
CA ILE A 31 -28.39 -0.59 24.39
C ILE A 31 -29.58 -0.46 23.44
N GLU A 32 -29.42 0.15 22.27
CA GLU A 32 -30.49 0.31 21.26
C GLU A 32 -30.56 -0.92 20.34
N PRO A 33 -31.62 -1.75 20.41
CA PRO A 33 -31.71 -2.96 19.59
C PRO A 33 -31.67 -2.70 18.08
N ARG A 34 -32.17 -1.54 17.63
CA ARG A 34 -32.18 -1.17 16.20
C ARG A 34 -30.79 -0.98 15.61
N VAL A 35 -29.77 -0.71 16.42
CA VAL A 35 -28.37 -0.66 15.96
C VAL A 35 -27.99 -2.01 15.35
N TYR A 36 -28.27 -3.11 16.06
CA TYR A 36 -27.88 -4.45 15.62
C TYR A 36 -28.65 -4.92 14.38
N SER A 37 -29.95 -4.65 14.28
CA SER A 37 -30.71 -4.97 13.06
C SER A 37 -30.26 -4.14 11.86
N THR A 38 -29.85 -2.89 12.09
CA THR A 38 -29.32 -2.01 11.04
C THR A 38 -27.95 -2.50 10.58
N MET A 39 -27.08 -2.88 11.51
CA MET A 39 -25.76 -3.42 11.19
C MET A 39 -25.85 -4.77 10.49
N ASP A 40 -26.76 -5.66 10.87
CA ASP A 40 -27.00 -6.93 10.13
C ASP A 40 -27.44 -6.65 8.68
N ALA A 41 -28.40 -5.76 8.47
CA ALA A 41 -28.83 -5.38 7.12
C ALA A 41 -27.68 -4.77 6.30
N LEU A 42 -26.92 -3.84 6.88
CA LEU A 42 -25.80 -3.18 6.22
C LEU A 42 -24.69 -4.19 5.86
N LEU A 43 -24.28 -5.04 6.80
CA LEU A 43 -23.21 -6.00 6.58
C LEU A 43 -23.59 -7.06 5.55
N ARG A 44 -24.87 -7.47 5.48
CA ARG A 44 -25.39 -8.33 4.40
C ARG A 44 -25.34 -7.63 3.05
N GLU A 45 -25.70 -6.35 2.99
CA GLU A 45 -25.59 -5.57 1.75
C GLU A 45 -24.14 -5.48 1.31
N VAL A 46 -23.22 -5.10 2.20
CA VAL A 46 -21.77 -5.05 1.92
C VAL A 46 -21.29 -6.41 1.41
N LYS A 47 -21.60 -7.53 2.10
CA LYS A 47 -21.25 -8.87 1.64
C LYS A 47 -21.78 -9.17 0.22
N SER A 48 -22.98 -8.71 -0.11
CA SER A 48 -23.57 -8.95 -1.43
C SER A 48 -22.92 -8.16 -2.56
N ARG A 49 -22.24 -7.04 -2.25
CA ARG A 49 -21.62 -6.14 -3.22
C ARG A 49 -20.15 -6.40 -3.44
N PHE A 50 -19.44 -6.84 -2.41
CA PHE A 50 -17.99 -7.05 -2.47
C PHE A 50 -17.67 -8.55 -2.54
N PRO A 51 -16.77 -8.97 -3.44
CA PRO A 51 -16.39 -10.39 -3.58
C PRO A 51 -15.50 -10.90 -2.43
N SER A 52 -15.00 -10.00 -1.57
CA SER A 52 -14.18 -10.33 -0.41
C SER A 52 -15.02 -11.05 0.66
N ASN A 53 -14.45 -12.09 1.27
CA ASN A 53 -15.03 -12.71 2.46
C ASN A 53 -14.65 -12.00 3.77
N PHE A 54 -13.91 -10.90 3.69
CA PHE A 54 -13.47 -10.11 4.84
C PHE A 54 -14.24 -8.80 4.92
N ILE A 55 -14.63 -8.41 6.14
CA ILE A 55 -15.19 -7.09 6.43
C ILE A 55 -14.42 -6.48 7.60
N HIS A 56 -13.86 -5.29 7.39
CA HIS A 56 -13.26 -4.52 8.48
C HIS A 56 -14.36 -3.82 9.27
N LEU A 57 -14.45 -4.09 10.57
CA LEU A 57 -15.49 -3.57 11.46
C LEU A 57 -15.07 -2.26 12.15
N GLY A 58 -13.80 -1.87 12.04
CA GLY A 58 -13.26 -0.70 12.73
C GLY A 58 -13.13 -1.00 14.21
N MET A 59 -14.01 -0.40 15.01
CA MET A 59 -14.07 -0.52 16.48
C MET A 59 -12.86 0.06 17.21
N ASP A 60 -12.26 1.10 16.63
CA ASP A 60 -11.20 1.92 17.21
C ASP A 60 -11.76 3.08 18.05
N GLU A 61 -10.96 3.54 19.02
CA GLU A 61 -11.10 4.82 19.72
C GLU A 61 -12.50 5.17 20.25
N VAL A 62 -13.18 4.20 20.85
CA VAL A 62 -14.51 4.41 21.42
C VAL A 62 -14.47 5.50 22.52
N TYR A 63 -15.24 6.58 22.31
CA TYR A 63 -15.35 7.67 23.28
C TYR A 63 -16.30 7.34 24.44
N ASP A 64 -15.81 6.49 25.35
CA ASP A 64 -16.60 5.92 26.45
C ASP A 64 -17.25 6.95 27.39
N LYS A 65 -16.66 8.13 27.54
CA LYS A 65 -17.21 9.24 28.33
C LYS A 65 -18.62 9.62 27.89
N CYS A 66 -18.93 9.53 26.59
CA CYS A 66 -20.28 9.80 26.11
C CYS A 66 -21.27 8.74 26.63
N TRP A 67 -20.95 7.45 26.54
CA TRP A 67 -21.80 6.39 27.11
C TRP A 67 -21.99 6.56 28.62
N LEU A 68 -20.89 6.76 29.35
CA LEU A 68 -20.91 6.89 30.80
C LEU A 68 -21.62 8.16 31.28
N SER A 69 -21.72 9.19 30.43
CA SER A 69 -22.47 10.41 30.75
C SER A 69 -23.99 10.18 30.75
N ASN A 70 -24.48 9.24 29.93
CA ASN A 70 -25.91 9.03 29.70
C ASN A 70 -26.59 8.25 30.84
N PRO A 71 -27.61 8.82 31.53
CA PRO A 71 -28.25 8.18 32.67
C PRO A 71 -29.01 6.89 32.31
N THR A 72 -29.58 6.81 31.11
CA THR A 72 -30.27 5.60 30.64
C THR A 72 -29.28 4.45 30.44
N ILE A 73 -28.12 4.73 29.86
CA ILE A 73 -27.06 3.72 29.69
C ILE A 73 -26.52 3.28 31.05
N ARG A 74 -26.25 4.22 31.98
CA ARG A 74 -25.79 3.86 33.33
C ARG A 74 -26.80 3.00 34.10
N GLN A 75 -28.09 3.32 33.99
CA GLN A 75 -29.13 2.50 34.61
C GLN A 75 -29.15 1.10 33.99
N TRP A 76 -29.13 1.02 32.66
CA TRP A 76 -29.10 -0.26 31.97
C TRP A 76 -27.87 -1.11 32.34
N MET A 77 -26.70 -0.49 32.42
CA MET A 77 -25.45 -1.13 32.88
C MET A 77 -25.61 -1.71 34.29
N THR A 78 -26.22 -0.94 35.21
CA THR A 78 -26.51 -1.39 36.58
C THR A 78 -27.44 -2.60 36.57
N ASP A 79 -28.52 -2.55 35.79
CA ASP A 79 -29.52 -3.62 35.68
C ASP A 79 -28.94 -4.92 35.08
N HIS A 80 -27.90 -4.80 34.24
CA HIS A 80 -27.24 -5.93 33.56
C HIS A 80 -25.89 -6.31 34.19
N SER A 81 -25.54 -5.76 35.35
CA SER A 81 -24.28 -6.03 36.06
C SER A 81 -23.01 -5.74 35.22
N ILE A 82 -23.08 -4.75 34.33
CA ILE A 82 -21.93 -4.27 33.56
C ILE A 82 -21.32 -3.08 34.29
N ASN A 83 -20.09 -3.25 34.78
CA ASN A 83 -19.49 -2.31 35.74
C ASN A 83 -18.44 -1.36 35.12
N SER A 84 -18.19 -1.45 33.81
CA SER A 84 -17.16 -0.66 33.13
C SER A 84 -17.56 -0.31 31.70
N SER A 85 -16.94 0.74 31.15
CA SER A 85 -17.07 1.09 29.73
C SER A 85 -16.57 -0.03 28.82
N VAL A 86 -15.47 -0.68 29.18
CA VAL A 86 -14.94 -1.87 28.49
C VAL A 86 -15.96 -3.00 28.45
N GLY A 87 -16.68 -3.25 29.55
CA GLY A 87 -17.75 -4.25 29.56
C GLY A 87 -18.92 -3.89 28.63
N LEU A 88 -19.23 -2.60 28.50
CA LEU A 88 -20.25 -2.12 27.56
C LEU A 88 -19.78 -2.22 26.09
N HIS A 89 -18.51 -1.90 25.82
CA HIS A 89 -17.93 -2.09 24.48
C HIS A 89 -17.87 -3.57 24.12
N THR A 90 -17.46 -4.44 25.04
CA THR A 90 -17.48 -5.90 24.87
C THR A 90 -18.87 -6.39 24.49
N PHE A 91 -19.91 -5.94 25.22
CA PHE A 91 -21.30 -6.26 24.91
C PHE A 91 -21.72 -5.84 23.49
N TYR A 92 -21.30 -4.65 23.05
CA TYR A 92 -21.56 -4.18 21.68
C TYR A 92 -20.80 -5.01 20.64
N ALA A 93 -19.49 -5.17 20.83
CA ALA A 93 -18.59 -5.87 19.91
C ALA A 93 -19.02 -7.32 19.72
N ASP A 94 -19.34 -8.05 20.80
CA ASP A 94 -19.80 -9.44 20.75
C ASP A 94 -21.03 -9.61 19.84
N ARG A 95 -21.98 -8.68 19.90
CA ARG A 95 -23.19 -8.73 19.06
C ARG A 95 -22.88 -8.47 17.59
N ILE A 96 -22.02 -7.51 17.28
CA ILE A 96 -21.58 -7.24 15.90
C ILE A 96 -20.75 -8.41 15.35
N LEU A 97 -19.86 -8.99 16.15
CA LEU A 97 -19.09 -10.18 15.80
C LEU A 97 -19.98 -11.43 15.63
N ASN A 98 -21.09 -11.53 16.38
CA ASN A 98 -22.06 -12.59 16.17
C ASN A 98 -22.82 -12.43 14.84
N ILE A 99 -23.10 -11.19 14.43
CA ILE A 99 -23.68 -10.91 13.10
C ILE A 99 -22.73 -11.40 12.00
N THR A 100 -21.42 -11.10 12.09
CA THR A 100 -20.46 -11.56 11.07
C THR A 100 -20.37 -13.09 10.99
N ARG A 101 -20.42 -13.80 12.12
CA ARG A 101 -20.53 -15.27 12.15
C ARG A 101 -21.79 -15.76 11.42
N ASN A 102 -22.94 -15.15 11.68
CA ASN A 102 -24.23 -15.56 11.09
C ASN A 102 -24.33 -15.30 9.59
N ILE A 103 -23.55 -14.35 9.08
CA ILE A 103 -23.48 -14.07 7.64
C ILE A 103 -22.26 -14.69 6.97
N ASP A 104 -21.48 -15.52 7.67
CA ASP A 104 -20.30 -16.22 7.15
C ASP A 104 -19.29 -15.26 6.50
N VAL A 105 -18.79 -14.29 7.28
CA VAL A 105 -17.68 -13.40 6.88
C VAL A 105 -16.64 -13.36 7.99
N THR A 106 -15.38 -13.22 7.61
CA THR A 106 -14.27 -13.09 8.56
C THR A 106 -14.10 -11.62 8.93
N PRO A 107 -14.26 -11.24 10.21
CA PRO A 107 -14.06 -9.86 10.62
C PRO A 107 -12.57 -9.50 10.67
N ILE A 108 -12.28 -8.25 10.31
CA ILE A 108 -11.03 -7.56 10.65
C ILE A 108 -11.40 -6.46 11.66
N VAL A 109 -10.63 -6.31 12.72
CA VAL A 109 -10.84 -5.30 13.76
C VAL A 109 -9.55 -4.54 14.02
N TRP A 110 -9.67 -3.27 14.37
CA TRP A 110 -8.54 -2.57 14.98
C TRP A 110 -8.19 -3.22 16.32
N GLN A 111 -6.94 -3.06 16.75
CA GLN A 111 -6.42 -3.73 17.94
C GLN A 111 -7.17 -3.45 19.25
N ASP A 112 -7.96 -2.37 19.33
CA ASP A 112 -8.70 -1.96 20.52
C ASP A 112 -9.60 -3.07 21.09
N VAL A 113 -10.30 -3.78 20.21
CA VAL A 113 -11.19 -4.89 20.58
C VAL A 113 -10.39 -6.01 21.27
N TRP A 114 -9.16 -6.26 20.81
CA TRP A 114 -8.25 -7.24 21.41
C TRP A 114 -7.56 -6.73 22.69
N ASP A 115 -7.20 -5.44 22.73
CA ASP A 115 -6.65 -4.79 23.93
C ASP A 115 -7.63 -4.88 25.10
N GLU A 116 -8.92 -4.72 24.82
CA GLU A 116 -10.04 -4.81 25.75
C GLU A 116 -10.42 -6.24 26.17
N LYS A 117 -9.79 -7.27 25.59
CA LYS A 117 -10.02 -8.69 25.88
C LYS A 117 -11.43 -9.19 25.51
N VAL A 118 -12.02 -8.61 24.46
CA VAL A 118 -13.24 -9.14 23.84
C VAL A 118 -12.97 -10.51 23.23
N GLU A 119 -13.91 -11.45 23.34
CA GLU A 119 -13.77 -12.79 22.77
C GLU A 119 -13.94 -12.76 21.25
N LEU A 120 -12.83 -12.85 20.53
CA LEU A 120 -12.84 -12.79 19.07
C LEU A 120 -13.24 -14.14 18.44
N PRO A 121 -14.14 -14.15 17.43
CA PRO A 121 -14.38 -15.32 16.61
C PRO A 121 -13.08 -15.96 16.09
N PRO A 122 -12.99 -17.30 16.01
CA PRO A 122 -11.87 -17.95 15.35
C PRO A 122 -11.67 -17.42 13.93
N GLY A 123 -10.42 -17.08 13.59
CA GLY A 123 -10.07 -16.55 12.27
C GLY A 123 -10.15 -15.03 12.14
N THR A 124 -10.70 -14.31 13.14
CA THR A 124 -10.65 -12.84 13.21
C THR A 124 -9.23 -12.33 13.01
N ILE A 125 -9.09 -11.28 12.22
CA ILE A 125 -7.81 -10.63 11.94
C ILE A 125 -7.72 -9.35 12.77
N ILE A 126 -6.61 -9.18 13.47
CA ILE A 126 -6.30 -7.97 14.25
C ILE A 126 -5.41 -7.07 13.40
N GLN A 127 -5.81 -5.82 13.22
CA GLN A 127 -4.99 -4.79 12.57
C GLN A 127 -4.31 -3.93 13.64
N VAL A 128 -2.97 -4.05 13.75
CA VAL A 128 -2.15 -3.37 14.75
C VAL A 128 -1.80 -1.97 14.28
N TRP A 129 -2.18 -0.98 15.07
CA TRP A 129 -2.09 0.43 14.72
C TRP A 129 -1.45 1.32 15.78
N LYS A 130 -1.40 0.89 17.05
CA LYS A 130 -0.76 1.63 18.14
C LYS A 130 0.75 1.40 18.17
N ASP A 131 1.48 2.48 18.46
CA ASP A 131 2.92 2.44 18.71
C ASP A 131 3.35 3.53 19.68
N SER A 132 4.35 3.20 20.48
CA SER A 132 5.03 4.09 21.41
C SER A 132 5.61 5.37 20.77
N SER A 133 5.87 5.38 19.45
CA SER A 133 6.34 6.59 18.78
C SER A 133 5.23 7.60 18.45
N ASP A 134 3.97 7.20 18.52
CA ASP A 134 2.81 8.06 18.28
C ASP A 134 2.27 8.65 19.60
N GLN A 135 2.11 7.81 20.62
CA GLN A 135 1.71 8.26 21.97
C GLN A 135 2.51 7.54 23.05
N ASP A 136 2.99 8.29 24.04
CA ASP A 136 3.79 7.78 25.17
C ASP A 136 3.07 6.72 26.02
N VAL A 137 1.74 6.62 25.87
CA VAL A 137 0.89 5.64 26.60
C VAL A 137 0.86 4.26 25.93
N PHE A 138 1.31 4.14 24.68
CA PHE A 138 1.27 2.87 23.93
C PHE A 138 2.57 2.08 24.08
N GLY A 139 2.45 0.75 23.99
CA GLY A 139 3.59 -0.14 23.77
C GLY A 139 4.13 -0.02 22.34
N SER A 140 5.25 -0.68 22.05
CA SER A 140 5.75 -0.71 20.67
C SER A 140 4.89 -1.61 19.76
N TRP A 141 4.72 -1.22 18.49
CA TRP A 141 3.99 -2.06 17.52
C TRP A 141 4.56 -3.48 17.43
N ALA A 142 5.88 -3.64 17.59
CA ALA A 142 6.55 -4.93 17.54
C ALA A 142 6.17 -5.83 18.73
N ALA A 143 5.92 -5.24 19.91
CA ALA A 143 5.44 -5.99 21.06
C ALA A 143 3.99 -6.47 20.85
N TYR A 144 3.11 -5.59 20.36
CA TYR A 144 1.72 -5.96 20.05
C TYR A 144 1.64 -7.06 18.99
N LEU A 145 2.41 -6.93 17.89
CA LEU A 145 2.49 -7.92 16.83
C LEU A 145 2.95 -9.28 17.34
N ASN A 146 4.03 -9.30 18.15
CA ASN A 146 4.53 -10.51 18.80
C ASN A 146 3.46 -11.16 19.69
N GLN A 147 2.80 -10.36 20.52
CA GLN A 147 1.84 -10.86 21.49
C GLN A 147 0.62 -11.48 20.79
N ALA A 148 -0.04 -10.72 19.91
CA ALA A 148 -1.25 -11.19 19.21
C ALA A 148 -1.00 -12.46 18.38
N ALA A 149 0.14 -12.54 17.69
CA ALA A 149 0.51 -13.71 16.91
C ALA A 149 0.78 -14.95 17.79
N ASN A 150 1.43 -14.78 18.96
CA ASN A 150 1.68 -15.87 19.90
C ASN A 150 0.42 -16.32 20.64
N GLU A 151 -0.56 -15.44 20.83
CA GLU A 151 -1.90 -15.77 21.33
C GLU A 151 -2.75 -16.51 20.28
N GLY A 152 -2.26 -16.62 19.04
CA GLY A 152 -2.87 -17.43 17.98
C GLY A 152 -3.75 -16.66 17.00
N TYR A 153 -3.81 -15.33 17.10
CA TYR A 153 -4.57 -14.48 16.20
C TYR A 153 -3.81 -14.20 14.90
N ASN A 154 -4.55 -14.04 13.81
CA ASN A 154 -4.02 -13.51 12.56
C ASN A 154 -3.83 -12.00 12.70
N VAL A 155 -2.74 -11.44 12.18
CA VAL A 155 -2.36 -10.04 12.38
C VAL A 155 -1.96 -9.35 11.08
N ILE A 156 -2.42 -8.12 10.89
CA ILE A 156 -1.95 -7.17 9.87
C ILE A 156 -1.27 -6.00 10.59
N LEU A 157 -0.10 -5.58 10.11
CA LEU A 157 0.64 -4.44 10.65
C LEU A 157 0.34 -3.15 9.87
N SER A 158 -0.07 -2.09 10.57
CA SER A 158 -0.31 -0.77 9.97
C SER A 158 0.37 0.39 10.71
N SER A 159 0.60 0.23 12.01
CA SER A 159 1.13 1.28 12.88
C SER A 159 2.33 2.08 12.33
N PRO A 160 3.40 1.46 11.78
CA PRO A 160 4.54 2.23 11.30
C PRO A 160 4.31 2.90 9.93
N TRP A 161 3.18 2.65 9.26
CA TRP A 161 2.90 3.05 7.88
C TRP A 161 1.71 4.01 7.73
N TYR A 162 1.59 4.94 8.65
CA TYR A 162 0.67 6.09 8.54
C TYR A 162 1.24 7.12 7.57
N ILE A 163 0.88 7.00 6.29
CA ILE A 163 1.42 7.79 5.18
C ILE A 163 0.67 9.12 4.97
N ASN A 164 -0.38 9.37 5.75
CA ASN A 164 -1.09 10.66 5.83
C ASN A 164 -0.26 11.75 6.52
N TYR A 165 0.67 11.39 7.41
CA TYR A 165 1.50 12.36 8.09
C TYR A 165 2.43 13.13 7.12
N ILE A 166 2.54 14.43 7.38
CA ILE A 166 3.40 15.35 6.64
C ILE A 166 4.49 15.83 7.59
N SER A 167 5.72 15.47 7.29
CA SER A 167 6.90 15.97 7.97
C SER A 167 7.93 16.41 6.95
N TYR A 168 8.43 17.62 7.13
CA TYR A 168 9.58 18.07 6.35
C TYR A 168 10.81 17.41 6.98
N GLY A 169 11.49 16.55 6.23
CA GLY A 169 12.72 15.91 6.69
C GLY A 169 13.72 16.94 7.22
N LYS A 170 14.56 16.56 8.18
CA LYS A 170 15.64 17.44 8.65
C LYS A 170 16.67 17.56 7.53
N TYR A 171 16.93 18.80 7.11
CA TYR A 171 18.04 19.10 6.21
C TYR A 171 19.34 18.92 6.99
N ASP A 172 19.97 17.75 6.87
CA ASP A 172 21.32 17.54 7.38
C ASP A 172 22.31 18.13 6.37
N THR A 173 23.13 19.10 6.79
CA THR A 173 24.15 19.72 5.94
C THR A 173 25.35 18.81 5.67
N ASN A 174 25.47 17.69 6.39
CA ASN A 174 26.56 16.71 6.26
C ASN A 174 26.15 15.42 5.51
N ALA A 175 24.85 15.08 5.53
CA ALA A 175 24.27 13.99 4.76
C ALA A 175 23.63 14.52 3.47
N SER A 176 23.96 13.93 2.33
CA SER A 176 23.24 14.16 1.07
C SER A 176 21.75 13.95 1.28
N VAL A 177 20.95 15.04 1.18
CA VAL A 177 19.48 15.09 1.18
C VAL A 177 18.79 13.79 1.64
N MET A 178 18.54 13.66 2.94
CA MET A 178 17.72 12.57 3.47
C MET A 178 16.25 13.00 3.46
N ASN A 179 15.45 12.47 2.53
CA ASN A 179 14.01 12.46 2.73
C ASN A 179 13.70 11.44 3.85
N LEU A 180 13.70 11.93 5.09
CA LEU A 180 13.51 11.10 6.29
C LEU A 180 12.20 10.32 6.28
N GLU A 181 11.19 10.78 5.53
CA GLU A 181 9.90 10.09 5.45
C GLU A 181 10.00 8.76 4.70
N PHE A 182 10.78 8.73 3.61
CA PHE A 182 10.99 7.47 2.89
C PHE A 182 11.68 6.43 3.79
N PHE A 183 12.78 6.83 4.44
CA PHE A 183 13.52 5.93 5.32
C PHE A 183 12.67 5.45 6.50
N LYS A 184 11.85 6.33 7.08
CA LYS A 184 10.89 5.94 8.14
C LYS A 184 10.04 4.73 7.74
N TYR A 185 9.46 4.73 6.54
CA TYR A 185 8.59 3.63 6.10
C TYR A 185 9.38 2.42 5.57
N TYR A 186 10.51 2.66 4.92
CA TYR A 186 11.33 1.63 4.30
C TYR A 186 12.22 0.87 5.30
N GLU A 187 12.57 1.43 6.45
CA GLU A 187 13.40 0.75 7.45
C GLU A 187 12.60 -0.16 8.38
N VAL A 188 11.27 -0.19 8.21
CA VAL A 188 10.38 -1.10 8.91
C VAL A 188 10.62 -2.52 8.41
N GLU A 189 11.13 -3.37 9.29
CA GLU A 189 11.19 -4.81 9.11
C GLU A 189 10.16 -5.45 10.06
N PRO A 190 8.97 -5.87 9.57
CA PRO A 190 7.87 -6.34 10.41
C PRO A 190 8.24 -7.52 11.32
N LEU A 191 9.20 -8.34 10.90
CA LEU A 191 9.62 -9.53 11.65
C LEU A 191 10.86 -9.26 12.52
N ARG A 192 11.31 -8.02 12.61
CA ARG A 192 12.48 -7.64 13.42
C ARG A 192 12.20 -7.91 14.90
N GLY A 193 13.05 -8.75 15.49
CA GLY A 193 12.91 -9.10 16.91
C GLY A 193 11.66 -9.94 17.21
N PHE A 194 11.07 -10.59 16.20
CA PHE A 194 10.01 -11.56 16.43
C PHE A 194 10.57 -12.79 17.18
N THR A 195 9.99 -13.14 18.32
CA THR A 195 10.47 -14.22 19.21
C THR A 195 9.54 -15.43 19.28
N GLY A 196 8.42 -15.41 18.54
CA GLY A 196 7.46 -16.50 18.51
C GLY A 196 7.89 -17.71 17.68
N SER A 197 7.07 -18.78 17.72
CA SER A 197 7.28 -19.98 16.89
C SER A 197 7.07 -19.70 15.40
N ASP A 198 7.54 -20.59 14.52
CA ASP A 198 7.24 -20.52 13.08
C ASP A 198 5.72 -20.55 12.79
N ALA A 199 4.94 -21.24 13.64
CA ALA A 199 3.49 -21.25 13.53
C ALA A 199 2.89 -19.88 13.88
N ALA A 200 3.37 -19.22 14.93
CA ALA A 200 2.98 -17.85 15.28
C ALA A 200 3.42 -16.86 14.19
N LYS A 201 4.62 -17.03 13.63
CA LYS A 201 5.12 -16.20 12.53
C LYS A 201 4.20 -16.22 11.31
N LYS A 202 3.64 -17.39 10.97
CA LYS A 202 2.66 -17.56 9.86
C LYS A 202 1.33 -16.85 10.11
N ARG A 203 1.05 -16.39 11.33
CA ARG A 203 -0.12 -15.60 11.65
C ARG A 203 0.02 -14.13 11.29
N ILE A 204 1.25 -13.66 11.07
CA ILE A 204 1.51 -12.31 10.55
C ILE A 204 1.24 -12.36 9.04
N LEU A 205 0.09 -11.85 8.64
CA LEU A 205 -0.41 -11.95 7.26
C LEU A 205 0.28 -10.96 6.32
N GLY A 206 0.82 -9.87 6.86
CA GLY A 206 1.45 -8.80 6.10
C GLY A 206 1.21 -7.45 6.76
N GLY A 207 0.96 -6.45 5.92
CA GLY A 207 0.80 -5.08 6.39
C GLY A 207 0.02 -4.20 5.43
N GLU A 208 -0.34 -3.02 5.92
CA GLU A 208 -1.12 -2.04 5.17
C GLU A 208 -0.61 -0.63 5.43
N ALA A 209 -0.38 0.13 4.35
CA ALA A 209 -0.12 1.56 4.42
C ALA A 209 -1.43 2.32 4.57
N CYS A 210 -1.60 3.05 5.66
CA CYS A 210 -2.84 3.77 5.96
C CYS A 210 -2.74 5.24 5.55
N LEU A 211 -3.70 5.70 4.75
CA LEU A 211 -3.84 7.10 4.33
C LEU A 211 -5.17 7.66 4.85
N TRP A 212 -5.16 8.15 6.08
CA TRP A 212 -6.31 8.80 6.70
C TRP A 212 -6.71 10.12 6.01
N GLY A 213 -8.01 10.40 6.04
CA GLY A 213 -8.70 11.36 5.16
C GLY A 213 -8.83 12.79 5.68
N GLU A 214 -8.40 13.11 6.90
CA GLU A 214 -8.71 14.39 7.56
C GLU A 214 -8.22 15.60 6.77
N PHE A 215 -7.07 15.45 6.10
CA PHE A 215 -6.48 16.44 5.23
C PHE A 215 -6.19 15.89 3.82
N VAL A 216 -6.80 14.76 3.45
CA VAL A 216 -6.59 14.09 2.16
C VAL A 216 -7.88 14.09 1.36
N ASP A 217 -7.82 14.59 0.13
CA ASP A 217 -8.94 14.56 -0.79
C ASP A 217 -8.46 14.33 -2.23
N GLY A 218 -9.36 14.45 -3.21
CA GLY A 218 -9.05 14.28 -4.62
C GLY A 218 -7.95 15.19 -5.16
N THR A 219 -7.62 16.29 -4.47
CA THR A 219 -6.55 17.22 -4.89
C THR A 219 -5.15 16.72 -4.57
N ASN A 220 -5.00 15.85 -3.55
CA ASN A 220 -3.68 15.47 -3.04
C ASN A 220 -3.48 13.96 -2.80
N ILE A 221 -4.54 13.13 -2.92
CA ILE A 221 -4.47 11.69 -2.62
C ILE A 221 -3.35 10.97 -3.36
N LEU A 222 -3.18 11.20 -4.67
CA LEU A 222 -2.16 10.52 -5.47
C LEU A 222 -0.74 10.95 -5.09
N ALA A 223 -0.52 12.23 -4.82
CA ALA A 223 0.78 12.76 -4.43
C ALA A 223 1.16 12.30 -3.01
N ARG A 224 0.20 12.16 -2.10
CA ARG A 224 0.44 11.63 -0.75
C ARG A 224 0.70 10.13 -0.78
N LEU A 225 -0.11 9.38 -1.54
CA LEU A 225 0.01 7.93 -1.65
C LEU A 225 1.34 7.53 -2.30
N TRP A 226 1.70 8.18 -3.41
CA TRP A 226 2.85 7.78 -4.21
C TRP A 226 4.03 8.76 -4.08
N PRO A 227 5.27 8.27 -3.88
CA PRO A 227 5.69 6.87 -3.84
C PRO A 227 5.79 6.28 -2.42
N LYS A 228 5.16 6.88 -1.39
CA LYS A 228 5.23 6.39 0.00
C LYS A 228 4.74 4.94 0.12
N ALA A 229 3.61 4.60 -0.50
CA ALA A 229 3.09 3.23 -0.53
C ALA A 229 4.03 2.25 -1.25
N SER A 230 4.83 2.72 -2.22
CA SER A 230 5.83 1.87 -2.87
C SER A 230 6.93 1.42 -1.89
N ALA A 231 7.29 2.23 -0.89
CA ALA A 231 8.21 1.84 0.19
C ALA A 231 7.68 0.64 0.98
N VAL A 232 6.42 0.73 1.40
CA VAL A 232 5.71 -0.33 2.13
C VAL A 232 5.58 -1.60 1.29
N ALA A 233 5.24 -1.44 0.00
CA ALA A 233 5.15 -2.56 -0.93
C ALA A 233 6.46 -3.36 -1.03
N GLU A 234 7.62 -2.69 -1.04
CA GLU A 234 8.90 -3.40 -1.06
C GLU A 234 9.20 -4.13 0.26
N ARG A 235 8.82 -3.55 1.40
CA ARG A 235 8.98 -4.20 2.70
C ARG A 235 8.14 -5.46 2.86
N LEU A 236 6.96 -5.48 2.26
CA LEU A 236 6.06 -6.62 2.29
C LEU A 236 6.35 -7.64 1.19
N TRP A 237 7.12 -7.28 0.15
CA TRP A 237 7.36 -8.14 -1.01
C TRP A 237 8.77 -8.71 -1.12
N SER A 238 9.81 -7.93 -0.81
CA SER A 238 11.21 -8.31 -1.04
C SER A 238 11.79 -9.19 0.07
N ALA A 239 12.94 -9.81 -0.20
CA ALA A 239 13.67 -10.52 0.85
C ALA A 239 14.13 -9.54 1.94
N ALA A 240 14.08 -9.97 3.21
CA ALA A 240 14.50 -9.15 4.36
C ALA A 240 15.96 -8.64 4.27
N SER A 241 16.82 -9.32 3.49
CA SER A 241 18.19 -8.89 3.22
C SER A 241 18.29 -7.71 2.25
N VAL A 242 17.23 -7.39 1.50
CA VAL A 242 17.16 -6.20 0.64
C VAL A 242 16.71 -5.03 1.52
N ASN A 243 17.60 -4.48 2.33
CA ASN A 243 17.25 -3.50 3.38
C ASN A 243 18.18 -2.27 3.43
N LYS A 244 18.96 -2.05 2.37
CA LYS A 244 19.85 -0.88 2.28
C LYS A 244 19.08 0.34 1.81
N SER A 245 18.83 1.27 2.72
CA SER A 245 18.09 2.51 2.48
C SER A 245 18.67 3.35 1.34
N GLU A 246 20.00 3.44 1.25
CA GLU A 246 20.70 4.26 0.24
C GLU A 246 20.49 3.72 -1.19
N ASP A 247 20.54 2.40 -1.37
CA ASP A 247 20.24 1.76 -2.65
C ASP A 247 18.76 1.95 -3.01
N ALA A 248 17.88 1.71 -2.05
CA ALA A 248 16.45 1.81 -2.24
C ALA A 248 15.98 3.22 -2.61
N GLN A 249 16.60 4.25 -2.04
CA GLN A 249 16.29 5.64 -2.37
C GLN A 249 16.46 5.91 -3.87
N PHE A 250 17.57 5.48 -4.48
CA PHE A 250 17.79 5.70 -5.91
C PHE A 250 16.87 4.85 -6.78
N ARG A 251 16.58 3.60 -6.40
CA ARG A 251 15.64 2.74 -7.15
C ARG A 251 14.22 3.29 -7.08
N LEU A 252 13.80 3.79 -5.92
CA LEU A 252 12.49 4.42 -5.75
C LEU A 252 12.38 5.72 -6.57
N ASP A 253 13.46 6.48 -6.75
CA ASP A 253 13.45 7.68 -7.59
C ASP A 253 13.17 7.31 -9.04
N VAL A 254 13.83 6.26 -9.54
CA VAL A 254 13.55 5.69 -10.87
C VAL A 254 12.09 5.23 -10.96
N HIS A 255 11.57 4.53 -9.94
CA HIS A 255 10.17 4.11 -9.91
C HIS A 255 9.19 5.29 -9.90
N ARG A 256 9.47 6.35 -9.14
CA ARG A 256 8.69 7.60 -9.15
C ARG A 256 8.63 8.17 -10.56
N CYS A 257 9.75 8.21 -11.28
CA CYS A 257 9.76 8.68 -12.66
C CYS A 257 8.92 7.79 -13.60
N ARG A 258 8.83 6.48 -13.35
CA ARG A 258 7.89 5.59 -14.06
C ARG A 258 6.44 5.95 -13.75
N LEU A 259 6.10 6.25 -12.50
CA LEU A 259 4.76 6.68 -12.11
C LEU A 259 4.35 7.98 -12.81
N LEU A 260 5.24 8.98 -12.85
CA LEU A 260 4.99 10.24 -13.56
C LEU A 260 4.75 10.01 -15.07
N ARG A 261 5.55 9.16 -15.72
CA ARG A 261 5.35 8.78 -17.13
C ARG A 261 4.01 8.08 -17.39
N ARG A 262 3.48 7.40 -16.37
CA ARG A 262 2.15 6.76 -16.40
C ARG A 262 1.01 7.73 -16.03
N GLY A 263 1.31 9.01 -15.82
CA GLY A 263 0.31 10.04 -15.47
C GLY A 263 -0.08 10.05 -13.98
N ILE A 264 0.68 9.40 -13.11
CA ILE A 264 0.44 9.39 -11.67
C ILE A 264 1.30 10.49 -11.05
N PRO A 265 0.71 11.55 -10.46
CA PRO A 265 1.43 12.70 -9.90
C PRO A 265 2.09 12.35 -8.56
N ALA A 266 3.15 11.54 -8.59
CA ALA A 266 3.89 11.11 -7.40
C ALA A 266 4.79 12.22 -6.84
N GLN A 267 4.77 12.42 -5.53
CA GLN A 267 5.60 13.44 -4.86
C GLN A 267 7.10 13.14 -5.01
N PRO A 268 7.98 14.15 -4.99
CA PRO A 268 9.42 13.96 -5.06
C PRO A 268 9.98 13.23 -3.84
N ILE A 269 10.99 12.39 -4.08
CA ILE A 269 11.79 11.77 -3.00
C ILE A 269 13.19 12.37 -2.88
N LEU A 270 13.74 12.86 -4.00
CA LEU A 270 15.00 13.60 -4.10
C LEU A 270 14.68 15.05 -4.57
N ASN A 271 15.56 15.65 -5.36
CA ASN A 271 15.37 16.99 -5.95
C ASN A 271 14.26 17.07 -7.01
N GLY A 272 13.54 15.96 -7.26
CA GLY A 272 12.37 15.90 -8.15
C GLY A 272 12.69 15.70 -9.63
N TYR A 273 13.96 15.80 -10.04
CA TYR A 273 14.37 15.74 -11.44
C TYR A 273 14.44 14.30 -11.97
N CYS A 274 13.66 13.98 -13.00
CA CYS A 274 13.57 12.64 -13.58
C CYS A 274 14.41 12.38 -14.85
N GLY A 275 15.26 13.33 -15.27
CA GLY A 275 16.04 13.21 -16.51
C GLY A 275 15.22 13.38 -17.80
N ASN A 276 15.83 13.99 -18.83
CA ASN A 276 15.44 14.17 -20.25
C ASN A 276 14.00 14.57 -20.65
N TYR A 277 13.01 14.62 -19.75
CA TYR A 277 11.61 14.88 -20.13
C TYR A 277 10.91 15.95 -19.29
N GLU A 278 11.57 16.48 -18.26
CA GLU A 278 11.13 17.69 -17.58
C GLU A 278 11.85 18.91 -18.19
N VAL A 279 11.31 19.41 -19.29
CA VAL A 279 11.51 20.83 -19.64
C VAL A 279 10.62 21.61 -18.69
N VAL A 280 11.11 21.87 -17.47
CA VAL A 280 10.43 22.80 -16.57
C VAL A 280 10.61 24.20 -17.19
N PHE A 281 9.59 24.67 -17.92
CA PHE A 281 9.45 26.09 -18.21
C PHE A 281 9.07 26.80 -16.91
N VAL A 282 10.05 27.09 -16.05
CA VAL A 282 9.87 28.10 -15.02
C VAL A 282 10.00 29.45 -15.72
N LEU A 283 8.86 30.04 -16.12
CA LEU A 283 8.81 31.44 -16.51
C LEU A 283 8.98 32.28 -15.24
N ILE A 284 10.22 32.68 -14.93
CA ILE A 284 10.43 33.83 -14.04
C ILE A 284 10.70 35.02 -14.95
N CYS A 285 9.70 35.89 -15.05
CA CYS A 285 9.80 37.18 -15.73
C CYS A 285 10.71 38.07 -14.88
N VAL A 286 12.03 37.96 -15.05
CA VAL A 286 12.96 38.99 -14.58
C VAL A 286 13.17 39.94 -15.76
N THR A 287 12.44 41.05 -15.75
CA THR A 287 12.69 42.19 -16.62
C THR A 287 14.01 42.83 -16.19
N VAL A 288 15.12 42.31 -16.70
CA VAL A 288 16.38 43.07 -16.75
C VAL A 288 16.71 43.32 -18.21
N LEU A 289 16.36 44.54 -18.63
CA LEU A 289 16.84 45.18 -19.83
C LEU A 289 18.36 45.32 -19.70
N THR A 290 19.13 44.43 -20.34
CA THR A 290 20.34 44.73 -21.14
C THR A 290 21.10 43.42 -21.43
N SER A 291 21.38 43.18 -22.72
CA SER A 291 22.37 42.23 -23.28
C SER A 291 22.37 40.82 -22.70
N GLY A 292 21.64 39.93 -23.37
CA GLY A 292 21.47 38.53 -22.98
C GLY A 292 22.68 37.66 -23.30
N ASP A 293 23.25 37.10 -22.24
CA ASP A 293 23.61 35.69 -22.15
C ASP A 293 23.01 35.18 -20.84
N ILE A 294 22.02 34.28 -20.95
CA ILE A 294 21.35 33.66 -19.80
C ILE A 294 22.07 32.34 -19.52
N GLU A 295 22.99 32.35 -18.56
CA GLU A 295 23.51 31.11 -17.97
C GLU A 295 22.63 30.67 -16.80
N PHE A 296 22.04 29.49 -16.95
CA PHE A 296 21.21 28.85 -15.94
C PHE A 296 22.11 28.25 -14.84
N LEU A 297 22.09 28.80 -13.63
CA LEU A 297 22.77 28.18 -12.49
C LEU A 297 21.83 27.18 -11.78
N ALA A 298 21.76 25.95 -12.30
CA ALA A 298 21.18 24.85 -11.52
C ALA A 298 22.15 24.52 -10.38
N VAL A 299 21.78 24.81 -9.13
CA VAL A 299 22.58 24.41 -7.96
C VAL A 299 22.51 22.88 -7.85
N ARG A 300 23.45 22.21 -8.52
CA ARG A 300 23.73 20.79 -8.35
C ARG A 300 24.54 20.63 -7.08
N LEU A 301 23.88 20.50 -5.93
CA LEU A 301 24.54 19.84 -4.81
C LEU A 301 24.76 18.39 -5.25
N PRO A 302 26.00 17.89 -5.35
CA PRO A 302 26.23 16.50 -5.73
C PRO A 302 25.63 15.62 -4.64
N LEU A 303 24.54 14.92 -4.98
CA LEU A 303 24.03 13.84 -4.16
C LEU A 303 25.16 12.81 -4.03
N LYS A 304 25.50 12.39 -2.82
CA LYS A 304 26.47 11.32 -2.60
C LYS A 304 25.79 10.01 -3.01
N GLY A 305 26.40 9.26 -3.91
CA GLY A 305 25.89 7.98 -4.41
C GLY A 305 25.92 7.89 -5.92
N GLN A 306 25.74 6.67 -6.43
CA GLN A 306 25.58 6.41 -7.86
C GLN A 306 24.08 6.28 -8.17
N PRO A 307 23.52 7.04 -9.13
CA PRO A 307 22.14 6.86 -9.55
C PRO A 307 21.86 5.43 -9.97
N SER A 308 20.68 4.93 -9.61
CA SER A 308 20.22 3.61 -10.08
C SER A 308 20.04 3.61 -11.60
N PRO A 309 20.35 2.49 -12.27
CA PRO A 309 20.10 2.40 -13.70
C PRO A 309 18.58 2.47 -13.99
N PRO A 310 18.16 2.92 -15.18
CA PRO A 310 16.74 3.07 -15.52
C PRO A 310 15.89 1.80 -15.44
N ASN A 311 16.53 0.63 -15.41
CA ASN A 311 15.94 -0.70 -15.28
C ASN A 311 15.90 -1.23 -13.83
N ALA A 312 16.23 -0.40 -12.85
CA ALA A 312 16.15 -0.78 -11.43
C ALA A 312 14.73 -1.16 -11.04
N VAL A 313 14.47 -2.43 -10.75
CA VAL A 313 13.12 -2.94 -10.49
C VAL A 313 12.63 -2.50 -9.11
N TRP A 314 11.34 -2.16 -9.02
CA TRP A 314 10.65 -1.85 -7.78
C TRP A 314 9.23 -2.47 -7.75
N PRO A 315 8.85 -3.22 -6.70
CA PRO A 315 9.70 -3.78 -5.64
C PRO A 315 10.84 -4.66 -6.17
N HIS A 316 11.96 -4.72 -5.45
CA HIS A 316 13.04 -5.64 -5.78
C HIS A 316 12.56 -7.10 -5.69
N PRO A 317 12.78 -7.95 -6.71
CA PRO A 317 12.40 -9.36 -6.64
C PRO A 317 13.07 -10.10 -5.48
N GLN A 318 12.48 -11.21 -5.04
CA GLN A 318 13.06 -12.07 -3.99
C GLN A 318 14.49 -12.52 -4.35
N GLN A 319 14.73 -12.79 -5.63
CA GLN A 319 16.05 -13.07 -6.19
C GLN A 319 16.14 -12.44 -7.58
N MET A 320 17.30 -11.86 -7.91
CA MET A 320 17.55 -11.27 -9.22
C MET A 320 19.01 -11.52 -9.61
N THR A 321 19.24 -11.96 -10.84
CA THR A 321 20.57 -12.08 -11.43
C THR A 321 20.54 -11.36 -12.77
N VAL A 322 21.56 -10.56 -13.02
CA VAL A 322 21.61 -9.64 -14.15
C VAL A 322 22.83 -9.97 -15.00
N SER A 323 22.66 -9.95 -16.33
CA SER A 323 23.74 -10.05 -17.31
C SER A 323 24.18 -8.66 -17.76
N ASP A 324 25.41 -8.52 -18.25
CA ASP A 324 25.87 -7.31 -18.95
C ASP A 324 25.36 -7.26 -20.41
N ASP A 325 24.72 -8.33 -20.89
CA ASP A 325 24.15 -8.42 -22.24
C ASP A 325 22.95 -7.50 -22.40
N LEU A 326 23.11 -6.47 -23.22
CA LEU A 326 22.03 -5.54 -23.57
C LEU A 326 21.26 -6.04 -24.79
N LEU A 327 19.94 -6.13 -24.64
CA LEU A 327 19.01 -6.46 -25.72
C LEU A 327 18.26 -5.21 -26.19
N TYR A 328 18.16 -5.07 -27.52
CA TYR A 328 17.32 -4.08 -28.19
C TYR A 328 15.91 -4.62 -28.38
N ILE A 329 14.91 -3.76 -28.26
CA ILE A 329 13.52 -4.11 -28.58
C ILE A 329 13.05 -3.24 -29.73
N ARG A 330 12.51 -3.85 -30.78
CA ARG A 330 11.88 -3.09 -31.86
C ARG A 330 10.47 -2.66 -31.42
N PRO A 331 10.12 -1.36 -31.51
CA PRO A 331 8.74 -0.92 -31.33
C PRO A 331 7.80 -1.73 -32.22
N HIS A 332 6.69 -2.24 -31.66
CA HIS A 332 5.71 -3.11 -32.33
C HIS A 332 6.27 -4.43 -32.92
N GLY A 333 7.53 -4.77 -32.64
CA GLY A 333 8.17 -6.01 -33.10
C GLY A 333 8.21 -7.13 -32.06
N LEU A 334 7.95 -6.80 -30.79
CA LEU A 334 7.91 -7.78 -29.70
C LEU A 334 6.60 -8.56 -29.75
N LYS A 335 6.68 -9.86 -30.04
CA LYS A 335 5.51 -10.76 -30.00
C LYS A 335 5.24 -11.19 -28.58
N ILE A 336 4.05 -10.91 -28.06
CA ILE A 336 3.64 -11.36 -26.73
C ILE A 336 2.63 -12.49 -26.90
N ASP A 337 2.96 -13.69 -26.41
CA ASP A 337 2.09 -14.87 -26.45
C ASP A 337 1.83 -15.42 -25.04
N SER A 338 0.70 -16.10 -24.87
CA SER A 338 0.36 -16.77 -23.62
C SER A 338 -0.31 -18.11 -23.86
N ASN A 339 0.02 -19.09 -23.02
CA ASN A 339 -0.59 -20.41 -23.07
C ASN A 339 -2.00 -20.47 -22.43
N ILE A 340 -2.45 -19.40 -21.74
CA ILE A 340 -3.80 -19.29 -21.17
C ILE A 340 -4.73 -18.39 -22.00
N ARG A 341 -5.12 -18.88 -23.17
CA ARG A 341 -5.87 -18.11 -24.18
C ARG A 341 -7.29 -17.72 -23.78
N SER A 342 -7.92 -18.45 -22.85
CA SER A 342 -9.29 -18.20 -22.40
C SER A 342 -9.41 -17.16 -21.28
N CYS A 343 -8.30 -16.59 -20.81
CA CYS A 343 -8.30 -15.65 -19.68
C CYS A 343 -8.31 -14.19 -20.16
N ASP A 344 -9.41 -13.48 -19.89
CA ASP A 344 -9.59 -12.09 -20.30
C ASP A 344 -8.65 -11.14 -19.54
N ILE A 345 -8.27 -11.48 -18.30
CA ILE A 345 -7.31 -10.72 -17.49
C ILE A 345 -5.95 -10.60 -18.18
N ILE A 346 -5.40 -11.71 -18.68
CA ILE A 346 -4.10 -11.71 -19.35
C ILE A 346 -4.20 -11.00 -20.71
N ALA A 347 -5.26 -11.24 -21.46
CA ALA A 347 -5.49 -10.54 -22.74
C ALA A 347 -5.55 -9.01 -22.55
N LYS A 348 -6.33 -8.53 -21.57
CA LYS A 348 -6.41 -7.10 -21.21
C LYS A 348 -5.07 -6.57 -20.69
N ALA A 349 -4.32 -7.36 -19.94
CA ALA A 349 -3.01 -6.96 -19.46
C ALA A 349 -2.04 -6.74 -20.63
N ILE A 350 -1.96 -7.68 -21.58
CA ILE A 350 -1.11 -7.53 -22.78
C ILE A 350 -1.45 -6.23 -23.52
N GLN A 351 -2.74 -5.97 -23.75
CA GLN A 351 -3.20 -4.73 -24.38
C GLN A 351 -2.81 -3.47 -23.60
N ARG A 352 -2.85 -3.52 -22.26
CA ARG A 352 -2.47 -2.41 -21.38
C ARG A 352 -0.96 -2.17 -21.34
N TYR A 353 -0.15 -3.22 -21.39
CA TYR A 353 1.31 -3.11 -21.28
C TYR A 353 1.98 -2.72 -22.59
N GLU A 354 1.39 -3.03 -23.75
CA GLU A 354 1.93 -2.64 -25.05
C GLU A 354 2.27 -1.14 -25.17
N PRO A 355 1.38 -0.18 -24.84
CA PRO A 355 1.71 1.24 -24.86
C PRO A 355 2.67 1.68 -23.74
N ILE A 356 2.85 0.86 -22.68
CA ILE A 356 3.84 1.11 -21.63
C ILE A 356 5.24 0.74 -22.13
N PHE A 357 5.36 -0.38 -22.84
CA PHE A 357 6.62 -0.81 -23.48
C PHE A 357 7.02 0.13 -24.61
N PHE A 358 6.04 0.61 -25.39
CA PHE A 358 6.26 1.42 -26.59
C PHE A 358 5.39 2.68 -26.62
N PRO A 359 5.71 3.74 -25.85
CA PRO A 359 4.88 4.93 -25.88
C PRO A 359 4.88 5.63 -27.26
N PRO A 360 3.75 6.24 -27.70
CA PRO A 360 3.56 6.71 -29.08
C PRO A 360 4.54 7.78 -29.58
N LYS A 361 5.21 8.49 -28.66
CA LYS A 361 6.20 9.53 -28.99
C LYS A 361 7.51 8.95 -29.53
N PHE A 362 7.67 7.62 -29.53
CA PHE A 362 8.92 6.97 -29.88
C PHE A 362 8.87 6.40 -31.30
N ALA A 363 9.38 7.19 -32.23
CA ALA A 363 9.69 6.73 -33.59
C ALA A 363 11.14 6.21 -33.62
N MET A 364 11.35 4.95 -33.99
CA MET A 364 12.67 4.49 -34.43
C MET A 364 12.67 4.31 -35.94
N ASN A 365 13.19 5.33 -36.64
CA ASN A 365 13.60 5.20 -38.04
C ASN A 365 15.03 4.64 -38.17
N SER A 366 15.76 4.44 -37.06
CA SER A 366 17.14 3.92 -37.07
C SER A 366 17.18 2.45 -36.63
N PRO A 367 17.73 1.53 -37.44
CA PRO A 367 17.90 0.13 -37.05
C PRO A 367 18.87 -0.01 -35.87
N PRO A 368 18.67 -0.99 -34.96
CA PRO A 368 19.56 -1.21 -33.83
C PRO A 368 20.98 -1.54 -34.29
N PRO A 369 22.02 -1.16 -33.53
CA PRO A 369 23.43 -1.35 -33.91
C PRO A 369 23.82 -2.81 -34.16
N ASN A 370 23.14 -3.76 -33.51
CA ASN A 370 23.42 -5.20 -33.64
C ASN A 370 22.13 -6.01 -33.76
N ALA A 371 21.91 -6.64 -34.92
CA ALA A 371 20.71 -7.43 -35.20
C ALA A 371 20.61 -8.73 -34.37
N ASN A 372 21.72 -9.23 -33.84
CA ASN A 372 21.76 -10.48 -33.06
C ASN A 372 21.33 -10.29 -31.59
N ASN A 373 21.16 -9.05 -31.13
CA ASN A 373 20.77 -8.72 -29.76
C ASN A 373 19.36 -8.12 -29.73
N ILE A 374 18.43 -8.62 -30.54
CA ILE A 374 17.05 -8.11 -30.57
C ILE A 374 16.14 -9.07 -29.81
N LEU A 375 15.45 -8.60 -28.77
CA LEU A 375 14.40 -9.36 -28.10
C LEU A 375 13.19 -9.46 -29.03
N GLN A 376 12.80 -10.68 -29.39
CA GLN A 376 11.76 -10.94 -30.40
C GLN A 376 10.41 -11.33 -29.78
N SER A 377 10.42 -12.03 -28.65
CA SER A 377 9.19 -12.53 -28.04
C SER A 377 9.21 -12.52 -26.52
N LEU A 378 8.03 -12.29 -25.94
CA LEU A 378 7.70 -12.50 -24.55
C LEU A 378 6.65 -13.60 -24.45
N THR A 379 6.91 -14.65 -23.69
CA THR A 379 5.97 -15.76 -23.48
C THR A 379 5.49 -15.79 -22.03
N LEU A 380 4.17 -15.87 -21.82
CA LEU A 380 3.53 -15.94 -20.50
C LEU A 380 2.95 -17.34 -20.27
N ASN A 381 3.52 -18.08 -19.31
CA ASN A 381 3.23 -19.50 -19.08
C ASN A 381 2.69 -19.80 -17.68
N VAL A 382 1.56 -20.53 -17.64
CA VAL A 382 1.00 -21.17 -16.44
C VAL A 382 0.79 -22.68 -16.66
N PRO A 383 0.68 -23.49 -15.59
CA PRO A 383 0.25 -24.89 -15.72
C PRO A 383 -1.05 -25.05 -16.53
N GLY A 384 -1.18 -26.13 -17.31
CA GLY A 384 -2.32 -26.34 -18.21
C GLY A 384 -3.68 -26.52 -17.51
N ASN A 385 -3.70 -26.77 -16.20
CA ASN A 385 -4.89 -26.84 -15.37
C ASN A 385 -5.21 -25.53 -14.62
N SER A 386 -4.40 -24.47 -14.81
CA SER A 386 -4.61 -23.19 -14.15
C SER A 386 -5.92 -22.53 -14.62
N GLN A 387 -6.72 -22.09 -13.65
CA GLN A 387 -7.96 -21.37 -13.88
C GLN A 387 -7.70 -19.87 -14.02
N CYS A 388 -8.55 -19.16 -14.76
CA CYS A 388 -8.55 -17.69 -14.79
C CYS A 388 -9.37 -17.20 -13.58
N GLU A 389 -8.71 -17.10 -12.42
CA GLU A 389 -9.31 -16.53 -11.21
C GLU A 389 -9.71 -15.07 -11.44
N GLN A 390 -10.98 -14.72 -11.24
CA GLN A 390 -11.46 -13.35 -11.48
C GLN A 390 -10.97 -12.34 -10.42
N TYR A 391 -10.81 -12.79 -9.18
CA TYR A 391 -10.38 -11.96 -8.06
C TYR A 391 -9.24 -12.65 -7.30
N ILE A 392 -8.31 -11.83 -6.82
CA ILE A 392 -7.25 -12.29 -5.93
C ILE A 392 -7.85 -12.72 -4.59
N GLN A 393 -7.39 -13.85 -4.07
CA GLN A 393 -7.76 -14.42 -2.78
C GLN A 393 -6.59 -14.30 -1.80
N GLN A 394 -6.86 -14.40 -0.50
CA GLN A 394 -5.84 -14.29 0.54
C GLN A 394 -4.66 -15.26 0.34
N ASN A 395 -4.92 -16.45 -0.22
CA ASN A 395 -3.92 -17.49 -0.48
C ASN A 395 -3.53 -17.61 -1.96
N SER A 396 -3.91 -16.64 -2.81
CA SER A 396 -3.50 -16.64 -4.21
C SER A 396 -1.97 -16.57 -4.31
N ASN A 397 -1.39 -17.47 -5.10
CA ASN A 397 0.06 -17.51 -5.29
C ASN A 397 0.47 -16.50 -6.37
N GLU A 398 1.17 -15.43 -5.96
CA GLU A 398 1.64 -14.36 -6.86
C GLU A 398 3.11 -14.51 -7.28
N SER A 399 3.74 -15.65 -6.97
CA SER A 399 5.13 -15.91 -7.36
C SER A 399 5.28 -16.08 -8.87
N TYR A 400 6.44 -15.68 -9.38
CA TYR A 400 6.81 -15.80 -10.78
C TYR A 400 8.31 -16.00 -10.94
N THR A 401 8.71 -16.52 -12.10
CA THR A 401 10.09 -16.54 -12.60
C THR A 401 10.11 -15.79 -13.93
N LEU A 402 10.98 -14.79 -14.05
CA LEU A 402 11.23 -14.07 -15.30
C LEU A 402 12.63 -14.40 -15.78
N ASN A 403 12.75 -14.95 -16.99
CA ASN A 403 14.02 -15.25 -17.63
C ASN A 403 14.10 -14.54 -18.98
N ILE A 404 15.19 -13.81 -19.22
CA ILE A 404 15.46 -13.11 -20.47
C ILE A 404 16.79 -13.64 -21.00
N SER A 405 16.76 -14.37 -22.11
CA SER A 405 17.98 -14.92 -22.71
C SER A 405 17.84 -15.10 -24.22
N ARG A 406 18.95 -14.91 -24.96
CA ARG A 406 19.08 -15.28 -26.39
C ARG A 406 17.86 -14.88 -27.25
N GLN A 407 17.36 -13.66 -27.07
CA GLN A 407 16.24 -13.04 -27.80
C GLN A 407 14.81 -13.42 -27.36
N ILE A 408 14.65 -14.20 -26.28
CA ILE A 408 13.34 -14.60 -25.74
C ILE A 408 13.23 -14.22 -24.26
N ALA A 409 12.12 -13.61 -23.90
CA ALA A 409 11.71 -13.41 -22.51
C ALA A 409 10.59 -14.41 -22.17
N THR A 410 10.67 -15.02 -20.99
CA THR A 410 9.66 -15.97 -20.49
C THR A 410 9.28 -15.62 -19.07
N VAL A 411 7.98 -15.47 -18.81
CA VAL A 411 7.40 -15.37 -17.47
C VAL A 411 6.68 -16.67 -17.17
N GLU A 412 7.12 -17.36 -16.12
CA GLU A 412 6.48 -18.58 -15.62
C GLU A 412 5.87 -18.29 -14.24
N ALA A 413 4.62 -18.70 -14.05
CA ALA A 413 3.92 -18.57 -12.77
C ALA A 413 2.95 -19.74 -12.55
N THR A 414 2.50 -19.92 -11.31
CA THR A 414 1.47 -20.92 -10.99
C THR A 414 0.05 -20.41 -11.24
N THR A 415 -0.15 -19.10 -11.15
CA THR A 415 -1.44 -18.42 -11.33
C THR A 415 -1.33 -17.25 -12.31
N VAL A 416 -2.48 -16.76 -12.77
CA VAL A 416 -2.58 -15.55 -13.59
C VAL A 416 -2.07 -14.29 -12.85
N TRP A 417 -2.18 -14.24 -11.52
CA TRP A 417 -1.69 -13.12 -10.72
C TRP A 417 -0.17 -13.06 -10.72
N GLY A 418 0.51 -14.21 -10.60
CA GLY A 418 1.96 -14.29 -10.74
C GLY A 418 2.43 -13.83 -12.14
N LEU A 419 1.70 -14.19 -13.20
CA LEU A 419 2.00 -13.68 -14.56
C LEU A 419 1.92 -12.16 -14.63
N LEU A 420 0.91 -11.54 -14.01
CA LEU A 420 0.79 -10.08 -13.96
C LEU A 420 1.95 -9.43 -13.21
N ARG A 421 2.44 -10.03 -12.12
CA ARG A 421 3.62 -9.54 -11.38
C ARG A 421 4.89 -9.64 -12.23
N GLY A 422 5.09 -10.77 -12.91
CA GLY A 422 6.22 -10.94 -13.83
C GLY A 422 6.15 -9.97 -15.01
N LEU A 423 4.96 -9.69 -15.54
CA LEU A 423 4.76 -8.72 -16.62
C LEU A 423 5.04 -7.28 -16.17
N GLU A 424 4.64 -6.91 -14.94
CA GLU A 424 5.00 -5.62 -14.36
C GLU A 424 6.52 -5.50 -14.20
N THR A 425 7.20 -6.54 -13.69
CA THR A 425 8.66 -6.54 -13.56
C THR A 425 9.34 -6.43 -14.91
N PHE A 426 8.90 -7.18 -15.92
CA PHE A 426 9.39 -7.05 -17.29
C PHE A 426 9.23 -5.63 -17.83
N SER A 427 8.11 -4.96 -17.55
CA SER A 427 7.88 -3.56 -17.96
C SER A 427 8.88 -2.57 -17.38
N GLN A 428 9.46 -2.88 -16.22
CA GLN A 428 10.43 -2.02 -15.55
C GLN A 428 11.85 -2.23 -16.07
N LEU A 429 12.14 -3.39 -16.67
CA LEU A 429 13.41 -3.69 -17.33
C LEU A 429 13.54 -3.00 -18.68
N ILE A 430 12.41 -2.62 -19.28
CA ILE A 430 12.38 -1.87 -20.54
C ILE A 430 12.63 -0.39 -20.27
N TYR A 431 13.65 0.16 -20.92
CA TYR A 431 13.99 1.57 -20.84
C TYR A 431 14.50 2.13 -22.16
N ILE A 432 14.64 3.45 -22.23
CA ILE A 432 15.17 4.15 -23.39
C ILE A 432 16.57 4.67 -23.05
N ASP A 433 17.53 4.37 -23.91
CA ASP A 433 18.91 4.85 -23.76
C ASP A 433 19.07 6.31 -24.24
N GLN A 434 20.30 6.85 -24.12
CA GLN A 434 20.62 8.22 -24.57
C GLN A 434 20.58 8.40 -26.09
N GLN A 435 20.60 7.30 -26.85
CA GLN A 435 20.54 7.29 -28.31
C GLN A 435 19.13 6.99 -28.84
N ASN A 436 18.11 7.03 -27.96
CA ASN A 436 16.69 6.74 -28.25
C ASN A 436 16.40 5.30 -28.71
N TYR A 437 17.23 4.32 -28.36
CA TYR A 437 16.88 2.91 -28.51
C TYR A 437 16.11 2.39 -27.28
N VAL A 438 15.09 1.57 -27.54
CA VAL A 438 14.41 0.78 -26.50
C VAL A 438 15.29 -0.44 -26.17
N ARG A 439 15.61 -0.61 -24.89
CA ARG A 439 16.50 -1.67 -24.38
C ARG A 439 15.87 -2.44 -23.22
N SER A 440 16.34 -3.67 -23.02
CA SER A 440 16.17 -4.48 -21.80
C SER A 440 17.50 -5.09 -21.39
N LEU A 441 17.69 -5.30 -20.08
CA LEU A 441 18.66 -6.27 -19.56
C LEU A 441 18.06 -7.67 -19.52
#